data_AF-A0A0Q9LL14-F1
#
_entry.id   AF-A0A0Q9LL14-F1
#
_cell.length_a   1.000
_cell.length_b   1.000
_cell.length_c   1.000
_cell.angle_alpha   90.00
_cell.angle_beta   90.00
_cell.angle_gamma   90.00
#
_symmetry.space_group_name_H-M   'P 1'
#
loop_
_entity.id
_entity.type
_entity.pdbx_description
1 polymer ?
#
loop_
_entity_poly.entity_id
_entity_poly.type
_entity_poly.pdbx_seq_one_letter_code
_entity_poly.pdbx_strand_id
1 'polypeptide(L)'
;MDGWQTQPRTGTQFTGALAGNETKRWFTFNWPATWHIIWTIMPVTPRPGSPQISWAVQIERANAEYATYWITVRNLTPDQLTFEGRYAVLSRY
;
A
#
# COMPACT_ATOMS: atom_id res chain seq x y z
N MET A 1 15.74 -27.31 2.32
CA MET A 1 15.26 -26.27 1.39
C MET A 1 13.98 -25.74 2.00
N ASP A 2 14.09 -24.78 2.93
CA ASP A 2 12.99 -24.34 3.79
C ASP A 2 12.60 -22.90 3.42
N GLY A 3 12.17 -22.73 2.17
CA GLY A 3 12.02 -21.41 1.53
C GLY A 3 10.66 -21.13 0.91
N TRP A 4 9.74 -22.09 0.93
CA TRP A 4 8.40 -21.88 0.39
C TRP A 4 7.53 -21.21 1.46
N GLN A 5 7.22 -19.94 1.24
CA GLN A 5 6.28 -19.23 2.06
C GLN A 5 4.91 -19.91 1.96
N THR A 6 4.50 -20.67 2.99
CA THR A 6 3.24 -21.43 2.99
C THR A 6 2.01 -20.54 3.10
N GLN A 7 2.18 -19.30 3.59
CA GLN A 7 1.14 -18.28 3.69
C GLN A 7 1.72 -16.86 3.44
N PRO A 8 1.01 -15.99 2.71
CA PRO A 8 1.46 -14.62 2.50
C PRO A 8 1.63 -13.88 3.83
N ARG A 9 2.73 -13.13 3.97
CA ARG A 9 3.02 -12.31 5.15
C ARG A 9 2.45 -10.94 4.85
N THR A 10 1.41 -10.58 5.59
CA THR A 10 0.69 -9.34 5.41
C THR A 10 0.92 -8.40 6.60
N GLY A 11 0.63 -7.12 6.42
CA GLY A 11 0.66 -6.14 7.50
C GLY A 11 0.27 -4.74 7.06
N THR A 12 0.01 -3.86 8.02
CA THR A 12 -0.17 -2.42 7.80
C THR A 12 1.17 -1.73 7.97
N GLN A 13 1.62 -0.98 6.95
CA GLN A 13 2.86 -0.21 7.02
C GLN A 13 2.62 1.22 7.50
N PHE A 14 1.51 1.83 7.08
CA PHE A 14 1.16 3.20 7.46
C PHE A 14 -0.35 3.38 7.54
N THR A 15 -0.77 4.41 8.26
CA THR A 15 -2.14 4.93 8.25
C THR A 15 -2.15 6.33 7.63
N GLY A 16 -3.29 6.73 7.10
CA GLY A 16 -3.46 8.05 6.50
C GLY A 16 -4.85 8.62 6.74
N ALA A 17 -4.93 9.94 6.61
CA ALA A 17 -6.17 10.69 6.56
C ALA A 17 -6.13 11.60 5.32
N LEU A 18 -7.26 11.67 4.62
CA LEU A 18 -7.44 12.53 3.46
C LEU A 18 -8.71 13.34 3.63
N ALA A 19 -8.61 14.66 3.44
CA ALA A 19 -9.80 15.48 3.27
C ALA A 19 -10.62 15.03 2.05
N GLY A 20 -11.84 15.54 1.92
CA GLY A 20 -12.70 15.26 0.78
C GLY A 20 -12.01 15.56 -0.55
N ASN A 21 -12.07 14.62 -1.50
CA ASN A 21 -11.44 14.71 -2.81
C ASN A 21 -9.91 14.91 -2.82
N GLU A 22 -9.25 14.83 -1.67
CA GLU A 22 -7.81 15.06 -1.55
C GLU A 22 -7.01 13.90 -2.15
N THR A 23 -5.86 14.23 -2.74
CA THR A 23 -4.86 13.25 -3.19
C THR A 23 -3.54 13.55 -2.49
N LYS A 24 -2.93 12.54 -1.87
CA LYS A 24 -1.59 12.63 -1.29
C LYS A 24 -0.75 11.41 -1.66
N ARG A 25 0.56 11.52 -1.45
CA ARG A 25 1.53 10.47 -1.73
C ARG A 25 2.28 10.09 -0.47
N TRP A 26 2.45 8.79 -0.26
CA TRP A 26 3.31 8.18 0.74
C TRP A 26 4.46 7.44 0.05
N PHE A 27 5.53 7.21 0.79
CA PHE A 27 6.60 6.33 0.32
C PHE A 27 7.07 5.40 1.43
N THR A 28 7.58 4.25 1.02
CA THR A 28 8.18 3.25 1.91
C THR A 28 9.41 2.70 1.20
N PHE A 29 10.55 2.66 1.87
CA PHE A 29 11.87 2.38 1.27
C PHE A 29 12.55 1.18 1.93
N ASN A 30 13.70 0.75 1.40
CA ASN A 30 14.48 -0.40 1.88
C ASN A 30 13.72 -1.73 1.88
N TRP A 31 12.77 -1.91 0.96
CA TRP A 31 12.17 -3.22 0.72
C TRP A 31 13.10 -4.08 -0.11
N PRO A 32 13.32 -5.36 0.23
CA PRO A 32 14.13 -6.22 -0.61
C PRO A 32 13.56 -6.30 -2.03
N ALA A 33 14.44 -6.02 -2.98
CA ALA A 33 14.31 -6.22 -4.40
C ALA A 33 13.63 -7.52 -4.80
N THR A 34 14.01 -8.57 -4.06
CA THR A 34 13.74 -9.96 -4.38
C THR A 34 12.40 -10.42 -3.85
N TRP A 35 11.62 -9.52 -3.25
CA TRP A 35 10.34 -9.88 -2.68
C TRP A 35 9.23 -9.51 -3.65
N HIS A 36 8.29 -10.43 -3.84
CA HIS A 36 7.05 -10.12 -4.54
C HIS A 36 6.08 -9.49 -3.54
N ILE A 37 5.87 -8.19 -3.65
CA ILE A 37 5.05 -7.40 -2.73
C ILE A 37 3.89 -6.75 -3.47
N ILE A 38 2.67 -6.89 -2.94
CA ILE A 38 1.48 -6.16 -3.39
C ILE A 38 1.08 -5.15 -2.32
N TRP A 39 0.72 -3.95 -2.76
CA TRP A 39 0.16 -2.89 -1.92
C TRP A 39 -1.34 -2.74 -2.14
N THR A 40 -2.08 -2.63 -1.03
CA THR A 40 -3.53 -2.39 -1.02
C THR A 40 -3.86 -1.28 -0.05
N ILE A 41 -4.84 -0.44 -0.40
CA ILE A 41 -5.31 0.65 0.45
C ILE A 41 -6.75 0.34 0.88
N MET A 42 -7.02 0.42 2.18
CA MET A 42 -8.34 0.11 2.72
C MET A 42 -8.84 1.25 3.61
N PRO A 43 -9.97 1.91 3.24
CA PRO A 43 -10.66 2.80 4.16
C PRO A 43 -11.04 2.07 5.44
N VAL A 44 -10.91 2.73 6.59
CA VAL A 44 -11.41 2.22 7.88
C VAL A 44 -12.72 2.90 8.31
N THR A 45 -13.16 3.92 7.57
CA THR A 45 -14.46 4.59 7.75
C THR A 45 -15.53 3.89 6.88
N PRO A 46 -16.53 3.20 7.46
CA PRO A 46 -17.61 2.61 6.67
C PRO A 46 -18.47 3.71 6.02
N ARG A 47 -18.61 3.66 4.70
CA ARG A 47 -19.51 4.53 3.91
C ARG A 47 -20.04 3.71 2.72
N PRO A 48 -21.19 3.04 2.86
CA PRO A 48 -21.74 2.19 1.81
C PRO A 48 -22.25 3.00 0.62
N GLY A 49 -22.34 2.35 -0.55
CA GLY A 49 -23.05 2.89 -1.72
C GLY A 49 -22.18 3.49 -2.82
N SER A 50 -20.86 3.68 -2.61
CA SER A 50 -19.96 4.15 -3.68
C SER A 50 -18.47 3.83 -3.37
N PRO A 51 -17.59 3.79 -4.39
CA PRO A 51 -16.15 3.71 -4.17
C PRO A 51 -15.62 4.89 -3.35
N GLN A 52 -14.77 4.62 -2.35
CA GLN A 52 -14.24 5.67 -1.47
C GLN A 52 -12.80 6.08 -1.78
N ILE A 53 -11.97 5.15 -2.24
CA ILE A 53 -10.54 5.38 -2.48
C ILE A 53 -10.15 4.81 -3.85
N SER A 54 -9.22 5.49 -4.50
CA SER A 54 -8.38 4.92 -5.56
C SER A 54 -6.91 5.09 -5.19
N TRP A 55 -6.05 4.20 -5.69
CA TRP A 55 -4.60 4.31 -5.47
C TRP A 55 -3.80 3.86 -6.69
N ALA A 56 -2.58 4.37 -6.78
CA ALA A 56 -1.59 3.95 -7.76
C ALA A 56 -0.24 3.73 -7.06
N VAL A 57 0.48 2.70 -7.50
CA VAL A 57 1.80 2.34 -6.98
C VAL A 57 2.82 2.57 -8.07
N GLN A 58 3.85 3.36 -7.76
CA GLN A 58 5.04 3.53 -8.59
C GLN A 58 6.22 2.97 -7.82
N ILE A 59 7.15 2.32 -8.52
CA ILE A 59 8.24 1.59 -7.88
C ILE A 59 9.56 2.14 -8.42
N GLU A 60 10.48 2.41 -7.51
CA GLU A 60 11.86 2.73 -7.82
C GLU A 60 12.75 1.55 -7.41
N ARG A 61 13.63 1.14 -8.31
CA ARG A 61 14.70 0.19 -8.01
C ARG A 61 15.88 0.96 -7.42
N ALA A 62 15.93 1.07 -6.09
CA ALA A 62 16.90 1.91 -5.39
C ALA A 62 18.35 1.43 -5.60
N ASN A 63 18.59 0.12 -5.55
CA ASN A 63 19.88 -0.52 -5.90
C ASN A 63 19.65 -2.01 -6.24
N ALA A 64 20.70 -2.85 -6.23
CA ALA A 64 20.57 -4.28 -6.53
C ALA A 64 19.78 -5.04 -5.43
N GLU A 65 19.77 -4.55 -4.20
CA GLU A 65 19.21 -5.23 -3.04
C GLU A 65 17.85 -4.67 -2.63
N TYR A 66 17.53 -3.41 -2.95
CA TYR A 66 16.39 -2.70 -2.41
C TYR A 66 15.53 -1.95 -3.45
N ALA A 67 14.28 -1.71 -3.07
CA ALA A 67 13.28 -0.94 -3.80
C ALA A 67 12.55 0.05 -2.87
N THR A 68 12.06 1.14 -3.47
CA THR A 68 11.19 2.13 -2.84
C THR A 68 9.83 2.11 -3.54
N TYR A 69 8.76 2.04 -2.75
CA TYR A 69 7.39 2.12 -3.25
C TYR A 69 6.81 3.51 -2.96
N TRP A 70 6.31 4.15 -4.00
CA TRP A 70 5.61 5.42 -3.97
C TRP A 70 4.13 5.18 -4.20
N ILE A 71 3.30 5.51 -3.23
CA ILE A 71 1.89 5.13 -3.18
C ILE A 71 1.07 6.41 -3.17
N THR A 72 0.42 6.70 -4.29
CA THR A 72 -0.48 7.85 -4.42
C THR A 72 -1.90 7.39 -4.11
N VAL A 73 -2.55 8.02 -3.14
CA VAL A 73 -3.91 7.69 -2.69
C VAL A 73 -4.81 8.90 -2.90
N ARG A 74 -5.99 8.66 -3.46
CA ARG A 74 -7.03 9.66 -3.68
C ARG A 74 -8.32 9.27 -2.97
N ASN A 75 -8.85 10.19 -2.17
CA ASN A 75 -10.20 10.13 -1.66
C ASN A 75 -11.18 10.48 -2.81
N LEU A 76 -12.17 9.63 -3.03
CA LEU A 76 -13.21 9.80 -4.05
C LEU A 76 -14.52 10.37 -3.46
N THR A 77 -14.55 10.58 -2.15
CA THR A 77 -15.69 11.09 -1.40
C THR A 77 -15.49 12.58 -1.06
N PRO A 78 -16.59 13.33 -0.84
CA PRO A 78 -16.52 14.71 -0.36
C PRO A 78 -16.18 14.83 1.13
N ASP A 79 -16.26 13.74 1.89
CA ASP A 79 -16.04 13.72 3.33
C ASP A 79 -14.59 13.31 3.64
N GLN A 80 -14.07 13.71 4.80
CA GLN A 80 -12.78 13.20 5.26
C GLN A 80 -12.89 11.69 5.54
N LEU A 81 -11.86 10.93 5.16
CA LEU A 81 -11.74 9.52 5.54
C LEU A 81 -10.36 9.20 6.10
N THR A 82 -10.29 8.11 6.86
CA THR A 82 -9.05 7.48 7.31
C THR A 82 -8.89 6.11 6.65
N PHE A 83 -7.64 5.69 6.47
CA PHE A 83 -7.32 4.44 5.78
C PHE A 83 -6.00 3.82 6.26
N GLU A 84 -5.81 2.55 5.88
CA GLU A 84 -4.57 1.79 6.09
C GLU A 84 -3.87 1.50 4.76
N GLY A 85 -2.55 1.70 4.73
CA GLY A 85 -1.65 1.24 3.69
C GLY A 85 -1.10 -0.14 4.04
N ARG A 86 -1.65 -1.18 3.41
CA ARG A 86 -1.34 -2.58 3.71
C ARG A 86 -0.46 -3.19 2.63
N TYR A 87 0.43 -4.09 3.04
CA TYR A 87 1.26 -4.87 2.14
C TYR A 87 1.00 -6.36 2.30
N ALA A 88 1.25 -7.12 1.23
CA ALA A 88 1.32 -8.57 1.23
C ALA A 88 2.61 -9.00 0.53
N VAL A 89 3.50 -9.70 1.25
CA VAL A 89 4.64 -10.40 0.66
C VAL A 89 4.18 -11.80 0.26
N LEU A 90 4.11 -12.04 -1.05
CA LEU A 90 3.60 -13.27 -1.64
C LEU A 90 4.69 -14.34 -1.78
N SER A 91 5.91 -13.92 -2.08
CA SER A 91 7.09 -14.79 -2.13
C SER A 91 8.35 -13.98 -1.85
N ARG A 92 9.42 -14.69 -1.49
CA ARG A 92 10.78 -14.16 -1.27
C ARG A 92 11.77 -15.14 -1.87
N TYR A 93 12.81 -14.64 -2.51
CA TYR A 93 13.93 -15.44 -3.01
C TYR A 93 15.26 -14.83 -2.56
#